data_AF-A0A1T5KUG1-F1
#
_entry.id   AF-A0A1T5KUG1-F1
#
_cell.length_a   1.000
_cell.length_b   1.000
_cell.length_c   1.000
_cell.angle_alpha   90.00
_cell.angle_beta   90.00
_cell.angle_gamma   90.00
#
_symmetry.space_group_name_H-M   'P 1'
#
loop_
_entity.id
_entity.type
_entity.pdbx_description
1 polymer ?
#
loop_
_entity_poly.entity_id
_entity_poly.type
_entity_poly.pdbx_seq_one_letter_code
_entity_poly.pdbx_strand_id
1 'polypeptide(L)'
;MSTAAAVLLAVIATVHSLLGERVVVRPLLASPDWRVGVPRPWADRLLRAVWHLLSLAWYALAGALLGWSVPVTVGALCLVTAVTIFAAVPGHLAWPVLAVTGLLALAAGSAVPAVALWSGTIAAVAAALVAAGFHVAWAAGSTAGAGRVLPQRTGSREPVLRPGRAATLAVVVALVVYAVVVLALALGADGAGWRPLGIAALVVLLVRVVGDGRYVGVSKRVRDTRFARADDRYWTPAVGLLAAGAAAGLALAA
;
A
#
# COMPACT_ATOMS: atom_id res chain seq x y z
N MET A 1 31.22 10.88 -19.22
CA MET A 1 30.58 9.62 -19.67
C MET A 1 29.17 9.45 -19.11
N SER A 2 28.94 9.72 -17.82
CA SER A 2 27.60 9.69 -17.19
C SER A 2 26.58 10.64 -17.83
N THR A 3 26.99 11.85 -18.24
CA THR A 3 26.11 12.82 -18.92
C THR A 3 25.58 12.31 -20.26
N ALA A 4 26.43 11.68 -21.08
CA ALA A 4 26.02 11.14 -22.37
C ALA A 4 25.00 10.00 -22.19
N ALA A 5 25.24 9.10 -21.24
CA ALA A 5 24.30 8.04 -20.90
C ALA A 5 22.96 8.59 -20.37
N ALA A 6 22.99 9.63 -19.52
CA ALA A 6 21.78 10.29 -19.04
C ALA A 6 20.97 10.94 -20.16
N VAL A 7 21.64 11.61 -21.11
CA VAL A 7 20.98 12.18 -22.29
C VAL A 7 20.35 11.09 -23.15
N LEU A 8 21.06 9.98 -23.40
CA LEU A 8 20.51 8.85 -24.17
C LEU A 8 19.30 8.23 -23.48
N LEU A 9 19.31 8.09 -22.15
CA LEU A 9 18.16 7.63 -21.37
C LEU A 9 16.96 8.58 -21.45
N ALA A 10 17.19 9.89 -21.40
CA ALA A 10 16.12 10.88 -21.56
C ALA A 10 15.53 10.87 -22.98
N VAL A 11 16.38 10.71 -24.00
CA VAL A 11 15.96 10.59 -25.40
C VAL A 11 15.13 9.32 -25.60
N ILE A 12 15.61 8.16 -25.16
CA ILE A 12 14.84 6.91 -25.31
C ILE A 12 13.54 6.96 -24.51
N ALA A 13 13.52 7.56 -23.31
CA ALA A 13 12.28 7.77 -22.54
C ALA A 13 11.25 8.59 -23.31
N THR A 14 11.69 9.70 -23.92
CA THR A 14 10.84 10.59 -24.73
C THR A 14 10.30 9.86 -25.96
N VAL A 15 11.20 9.26 -26.74
CA VAL A 15 10.86 8.57 -27.99
C VAL A 15 9.95 7.38 -27.73
N HIS A 16 10.27 6.54 -26.74
CA HIS A 16 9.44 5.39 -26.37
C HIS A 16 8.03 5.83 -25.94
N SER A 17 7.92 6.88 -25.12
CA SER A 17 6.61 7.37 -24.66
C SER A 17 5.78 7.91 -25.83
N LEU A 18 6.34 8.79 -26.65
CA LEU A 18 5.61 9.49 -27.70
C LEU A 18 5.35 8.62 -28.94
N LEU A 19 6.40 7.99 -29.47
CA LEU A 19 6.30 7.17 -30.68
C LEU A 19 5.56 5.88 -30.37
N GLY A 20 5.88 5.24 -29.24
CA GLY A 20 5.20 4.04 -28.77
C GLY A 20 3.71 4.25 -28.56
N GLU A 21 3.31 5.35 -27.95
CA GLU A 21 1.89 5.68 -27.78
C GLU A 21 1.19 5.85 -29.14
N ARG A 22 1.80 6.59 -30.06
CA ARG A 22 1.19 6.90 -31.38
C ARG A 22 1.13 5.71 -32.32
N VAL A 23 2.17 4.87 -32.33
CA VAL A 23 2.37 3.81 -33.33
C VAL A 23 1.96 2.45 -32.81
N VAL A 24 2.09 2.19 -31.51
CA VAL A 24 1.86 0.86 -30.92
C VAL A 24 0.62 0.87 -30.04
N VAL A 25 0.64 1.62 -28.94
CA VAL A 25 -0.41 1.53 -27.90
C VAL A 25 -1.75 1.99 -28.45
N ARG A 26 -1.85 3.21 -29.00
CA ARG A 26 -3.13 3.74 -29.46
C ARG A 26 -3.74 2.90 -30.59
N PRO A 27 -3.01 2.48 -31.65
CA PRO A 27 -3.57 1.61 -32.68
C PRO A 27 -3.97 0.23 -32.16
N LEU A 28 -3.16 -0.38 -31.29
CA LEU A 28 -3.47 -1.68 -30.69
C LEU A 28 -4.77 -1.62 -29.89
N LEU A 29 -4.91 -0.62 -29.01
CA LEU A 29 -6.09 -0.47 -28.16
C LEU A 29 -7.34 -0.08 -28.95
N ALA A 30 -7.18 0.60 -30.10
CA ALA A 30 -8.28 0.91 -31.02
C ALA A 30 -8.70 -0.29 -31.89
N SER A 31 -7.86 -1.32 -32.01
CA SER A 31 -8.15 -2.49 -32.84
C SER A 31 -9.34 -3.31 -32.29
N PRO A 32 -10.30 -3.69 -33.14
CA PRO A 32 -11.39 -4.59 -32.75
C PRO A 32 -10.87 -6.02 -32.50
N ASP A 33 -9.76 -6.40 -33.13
CA ASP A 33 -9.20 -7.76 -33.08
C ASP A 33 -8.33 -7.99 -31.84
N TRP A 34 -7.98 -6.93 -31.10
CA TRP A 34 -7.27 -7.02 -29.84
C TRP A 34 -8.11 -7.77 -28.79
N ARG A 35 -7.60 -8.93 -28.36
CA ARG A 35 -8.23 -9.80 -27.36
C ARG A 35 -7.23 -10.17 -26.27
N VAL A 36 -7.72 -10.26 -25.05
CA VAL A 36 -6.93 -10.61 -23.86
C VAL A 36 -7.83 -11.35 -22.87
N GLY A 37 -7.27 -12.24 -22.06
CA GLY A 37 -8.02 -13.09 -21.11
C GLY A 37 -8.64 -12.37 -19.91
N VAL A 38 -8.65 -11.03 -19.91
CA VAL A 38 -9.20 -10.19 -18.84
C VAL A 38 -10.07 -9.08 -19.47
N PRO A 39 -10.93 -8.39 -18.71
CA PRO A 39 -11.75 -7.32 -19.26
C PRO A 39 -10.93 -6.24 -19.97
N ARG A 40 -11.22 -5.97 -21.26
CA ARG A 40 -10.46 -5.00 -22.09
C ARG A 40 -10.26 -3.64 -21.44
N PRO A 41 -11.29 -2.97 -20.86
CA PRO A 41 -11.07 -1.67 -20.23
C PRO A 41 -10.04 -1.68 -19.09
N TRP A 42 -9.87 -2.82 -18.41
CA TRP A 42 -8.85 -2.98 -17.38
C TRP A 42 -7.47 -3.19 -18.02
N ALA A 43 -7.37 -4.07 -19.01
CA ALA A 43 -6.13 -4.39 -19.71
C ALA A 43 -5.57 -3.17 -20.45
N ASP A 44 -6.43 -2.43 -21.15
CA ASP A 44 -6.09 -1.28 -21.98
C ASP A 44 -5.52 -0.14 -21.11
N ARG A 45 -6.12 0.09 -19.94
CA ARG A 45 -5.62 1.06 -18.95
C ARG A 45 -4.27 0.63 -18.37
N LEU A 46 -4.13 -0.64 -17.99
CA LEU A 46 -2.88 -1.15 -17.44
C LEU A 46 -1.75 -1.09 -18.47
N LEU A 47 -1.99 -1.55 -19.71
CA LEU A 47 -0.99 -1.59 -20.78
C LEU A 47 -0.47 -0.19 -21.09
N ARG A 48 -1.38 0.78 -21.24
CA ARG A 48 -1.03 2.20 -21.43
C ARG A 48 -0.26 2.77 -20.24
N ALA A 49 -0.68 2.47 -19.01
CA ALA A 49 0.00 2.95 -17.81
C ALA A 49 1.44 2.41 -17.73
N VAL A 50 1.62 1.09 -17.89
CA VAL A 50 2.94 0.43 -17.83
C VAL A 50 3.87 0.97 -18.93
N TRP A 51 3.34 1.27 -20.12
CA TRP A 51 4.12 1.89 -21.19
C TRP A 51 4.78 3.20 -20.77
N HIS A 52 4.01 4.13 -20.21
CA HIS A 52 4.55 5.42 -19.77
C HIS A 52 5.38 5.31 -18.48
N LEU A 53 5.08 4.35 -17.61
CA LEU A 53 5.85 4.11 -16.39
C LEU A 53 7.27 3.60 -16.69
N LEU A 54 7.45 2.82 -17.77
CA LEU A 54 8.79 2.44 -18.24
C LEU A 54 9.61 3.67 -18.68
N SER A 55 9.01 4.59 -19.44
CA SER A 55 9.64 5.87 -19.78
C SER A 55 10.02 6.68 -18.54
N LEU A 56 9.13 6.74 -17.54
CA LEU A 56 9.42 7.42 -16.28
C LEU A 56 10.61 6.79 -15.53
N ALA A 57 10.73 5.47 -15.55
CA ALA A 57 11.87 4.77 -14.95
C ALA A 57 13.21 5.13 -15.64
N TRP A 58 13.22 5.30 -16.96
CA TRP A 58 14.44 5.77 -17.67
C TRP A 58 14.80 7.22 -17.33
N TYR A 59 13.82 8.11 -17.13
CA TYR A 59 14.10 9.46 -16.61
C TYR A 59 14.69 9.42 -15.20
N ALA A 60 14.18 8.56 -14.32
CA ALA A 60 14.73 8.38 -12.98
C ALA A 60 16.18 7.86 -13.04
N LEU A 61 16.48 6.89 -13.91
CA LEU A 61 17.85 6.41 -14.13
C LEU A 61 18.77 7.51 -14.69
N ALA A 62 18.27 8.35 -15.60
CA ALA A 62 19.02 9.50 -16.10
C ALA A 62 19.35 10.49 -14.96
N GLY A 63 18.38 10.81 -14.10
CA GLY A 63 18.59 11.63 -12.91
C GLY A 63 19.65 11.05 -11.97
N ALA A 64 19.60 9.74 -11.69
CA ALA A 64 20.60 9.06 -10.87
C ALA A 64 22.02 9.17 -11.48
N LEU A 65 22.18 9.04 -12.80
CA LEU A 65 23.46 9.23 -13.49
C LEU A 65 23.97 10.68 -13.43
N LEU A 66 23.08 11.65 -13.27
CA LEU A 66 23.40 13.06 -13.07
C LEU A 66 23.66 13.41 -11.59
N GLY A 67 23.69 12.42 -10.70
CA GLY A 67 24.02 12.59 -9.28
C GLY A 67 22.82 12.84 -8.37
N TRP A 68 21.58 12.63 -8.85
CA TRP A 68 20.43 12.65 -7.93
C TRP A 68 20.57 11.53 -6.90
N SER A 69 20.13 11.79 -5.67
CA SER A 69 20.10 10.78 -4.61
C SER A 69 19.31 9.56 -5.07
N VAL A 70 19.98 8.42 -5.18
CA VAL A 70 19.38 7.14 -5.60
C VAL A 70 18.17 6.77 -4.74
N PRO A 71 18.24 6.74 -3.39
CA PRO A 71 17.08 6.39 -2.57
C PRO A 71 15.91 7.38 -2.75
N VAL A 72 16.18 8.68 -2.93
CA VAL A 72 15.14 9.68 -3.22
C VAL A 72 14.50 9.44 -4.59
N THR A 73 15.33 9.16 -5.59
CA THR A 73 14.90 8.94 -6.97
C THR A 73 14.04 7.67 -7.09
N VAL A 74 14.49 6.57 -6.48
CA VAL A 74 13.71 5.33 -6.38
C VAL A 74 12.42 5.57 -5.61
N GLY A 75 12.50 6.29 -4.49
CA GLY A 75 11.35 6.66 -3.67
C GLY A 75 10.25 7.37 -4.46
N ALA A 76 10.63 8.46 -5.14
CA ALA A 76 9.73 9.24 -5.98
C ALA A 76 9.14 8.42 -7.13
N LEU A 77 9.97 7.65 -7.85
CA LEU A 77 9.51 6.79 -8.94
C LEU A 77 8.46 5.78 -8.45
N CYS A 78 8.73 5.09 -7.34
CA CYS A 78 7.81 4.12 -6.77
C CYS A 78 6.48 4.76 -6.35
N LEU A 79 6.49 5.96 -5.74
CA LEU A 79 5.27 6.67 -5.37
C LEU A 79 4.45 7.11 -6.59
N VAL A 80 5.08 7.68 -7.62
CA VAL A 80 4.38 8.07 -8.86
C VAL A 80 3.81 6.84 -9.56
N THR A 81 4.56 5.74 -9.58
CA THR A 81 4.11 4.46 -10.13
C THR A 81 2.92 3.92 -9.35
N ALA A 82 2.96 3.98 -8.02
CA ALA A 82 1.85 3.58 -7.16
C ALA A 82 0.57 4.37 -7.45
N VAL A 83 0.65 5.70 -7.50
CA VAL A 83 -0.48 6.58 -7.82
C VAL A 83 -1.05 6.26 -9.21
N THR A 84 -0.18 6.07 -10.19
CA THR A 84 -0.57 5.77 -11.58
C THR A 84 -1.29 4.43 -11.68
N ILE A 85 -0.76 3.38 -11.05
CA ILE A 85 -1.39 2.04 -11.03
C ILE A 85 -2.70 2.06 -10.25
N PHE A 86 -2.77 2.77 -9.12
CA PHE A 86 -4.01 2.93 -8.37
C PHE A 86 -5.10 3.61 -9.20
N ALA A 87 -4.75 4.69 -9.91
CA ALA A 87 -5.69 5.40 -10.77
C ALA A 87 -6.13 4.55 -11.98
N ALA A 88 -5.19 3.82 -12.61
CA ALA A 88 -5.48 2.98 -13.77
C ALA A 88 -6.29 1.74 -13.39
N VAL A 89 -5.86 1.02 -12.36
CA VAL A 89 -6.36 -0.30 -11.95
C VAL A 89 -6.31 -0.46 -10.41
N PRO A 90 -7.23 0.15 -9.65
CA PRO A 90 -7.16 0.23 -8.18
C PRO A 90 -7.16 -1.13 -7.46
N GLY A 91 -7.63 -2.19 -8.12
CA GLY A 91 -7.61 -3.57 -7.60
C GLY A 91 -6.26 -4.29 -7.71
N HIS A 92 -5.24 -3.70 -8.34
CA HIS A 92 -3.94 -4.37 -8.53
C HIS A 92 -3.04 -4.23 -7.31
N LEU A 93 -2.43 -5.33 -6.85
CA LEU A 93 -1.51 -5.35 -5.70
C LEU A 93 -0.20 -4.56 -5.88
N ALA A 94 0.06 -4.00 -7.06
CA ALA A 94 1.32 -3.32 -7.31
C ALA A 94 1.36 -1.93 -6.66
N TRP A 95 0.24 -1.18 -6.65
CA TRP A 95 0.21 0.15 -6.04
C TRP A 95 0.55 0.17 -4.54
N PRO A 96 0.02 -0.69 -3.66
CA PRO A 96 0.33 -0.62 -2.23
C PRO A 96 1.79 -1.02 -1.96
N VAL A 97 2.29 -2.02 -2.69
CA VAL A 97 3.68 -2.48 -2.59
C VAL A 97 4.62 -1.35 -3.01
N LEU A 98 4.38 -0.74 -4.17
CA LEU A 98 5.16 0.39 -4.66
C LEU A 98 5.05 1.62 -3.76
N ALA A 99 3.88 1.89 -3.17
CA ALA A 99 3.72 3.01 -2.25
C ALA A 99 4.63 2.85 -1.04
N VAL A 100 4.65 1.66 -0.45
CA VAL A 100 5.50 1.34 0.71
C VAL A 100 6.98 1.31 0.35
N THR A 101 7.35 0.68 -0.77
CA THR A 101 8.72 0.72 -1.27
C THR A 101 9.18 2.17 -1.47
N GLY A 102 8.32 3.02 -2.02
CA GLY A 102 8.58 4.43 -2.21
C GLY A 102 8.86 5.17 -0.90
N LEU A 103 8.01 4.99 0.12
CA LEU A 103 8.18 5.60 1.44
C LEU A 103 9.46 5.12 2.15
N LEU A 104 9.74 3.81 2.10
CA LEU A 104 10.95 3.24 2.70
C LEU A 104 12.22 3.75 2.01
N ALA A 105 12.22 3.86 0.68
CA ALA A 105 13.34 4.41 -0.07
C ALA A 105 13.55 5.90 0.23
N LEU A 106 12.48 6.71 0.33
CA LEU A 106 12.58 8.11 0.75
C LEU A 106 13.16 8.23 2.16
N ALA A 107 12.76 7.36 3.09
CA ALA A 107 13.28 7.38 4.45
C ALA A 107 14.78 6.99 4.49
N ALA A 108 15.18 5.96 3.74
CA ALA A 108 16.59 5.58 3.58
C ALA A 108 17.43 6.70 2.93
N GLY A 109 16.80 7.54 2.10
CA GLY A 109 17.42 8.73 1.51
C GLY A 109 17.41 9.97 2.40
N SER A 110 17.03 9.85 3.68
CA SER A 110 16.87 10.98 4.62
C SER A 110 15.92 12.08 4.12
N ALA A 111 15.01 11.76 3.18
CA ALA A 111 14.03 12.71 2.67
C ALA A 111 12.81 12.85 3.60
N VAL A 112 12.60 11.86 4.48
CA VAL A 112 11.57 11.91 5.51
C VAL A 112 12.23 12.32 6.83
N PRO A 113 11.81 13.44 7.47
CA PRO A 113 12.42 13.87 8.70
C PRO A 113 12.10 12.90 9.84
N ALA A 114 13.06 12.67 10.74
CA ALA A 114 12.91 11.72 11.84
C ALA A 114 11.65 11.99 12.70
N VAL A 115 11.29 13.26 12.90
CA VAL A 115 10.06 13.64 13.63
C VAL A 115 8.80 13.07 12.98
N ALA A 116 8.73 13.00 11.65
CA ALA A 116 7.59 12.43 10.94
C ALA A 116 7.54 10.90 11.11
N LEU A 117 8.70 10.22 11.06
CA LEU A 117 8.81 8.78 11.29
C LEU A 117 8.37 8.44 12.72
N TRP A 118 8.88 9.15 13.72
CA TRP A 118 8.48 8.98 15.13
C TRP A 118 7.00 9.26 15.34
N SER A 119 6.47 10.34 14.76
CA SER A 119 5.04 10.67 14.86
C SER A 119 4.18 9.56 14.28
N GLY A 120 4.55 8.99 13.13
CA GLY A 120 3.87 7.86 12.51
C GLY A 120 3.91 6.60 13.37
N THR A 121 5.08 6.25 13.90
CA THR A 121 5.27 5.13 14.84
C THR A 121 4.38 5.29 16.07
N ILE A 122 4.40 6.45 16.74
CA ILE A 122 3.62 6.71 17.95
C ILE A 122 2.12 6.64 17.66
N ALA A 123 1.66 7.28 16.58
CA ALA A 123 0.25 7.26 16.19
C ALA A 123 -0.24 5.84 15.91
N ALA A 124 0.58 5.01 15.24
CA ALA A 124 0.24 3.63 14.94
C ALA A 124 0.21 2.74 16.19
N VAL A 125 1.19 2.88 17.10
CA VAL A 125 1.20 2.17 18.39
C VAL A 125 -0.03 2.53 19.21
N ALA A 126 -0.34 3.83 19.34
CA ALA A 126 -1.52 4.28 20.05
C ALA A 126 -2.82 3.72 19.43
N ALA A 127 -2.95 3.77 18.10
CA ALA A 127 -4.10 3.21 17.39
C ALA A 127 -4.24 1.70 17.60
N ALA A 128 -3.14 0.95 17.59
CA ALA A 128 -3.13 -0.50 17.83
C ALA A 128 -3.60 -0.84 19.24
N LEU A 129 -3.14 -0.10 20.26
CA LEU A 129 -3.55 -0.31 21.66
C LEU A 129 -5.02 0.05 21.88
N VAL A 130 -5.51 1.14 21.28
CA VAL A 130 -6.94 1.49 21.30
C VAL A 130 -7.78 0.38 20.64
N ALA A 131 -7.36 -0.10 19.46
CA ALA A 131 -8.03 -1.20 18.79
C ALA A 131 -8.02 -2.50 19.61
N ALA A 132 -6.91 -2.81 20.29
CA ALA A 132 -6.81 -3.95 21.18
C ALA A 132 -7.82 -3.85 22.34
N GLY A 133 -7.99 -2.67 22.94
CA GLY A 133 -9.01 -2.42 23.97
C GLY A 133 -10.43 -2.69 23.49
N PHE A 134 -10.79 -2.26 22.28
CA PHE A 134 -12.09 -2.60 21.68
C PHE A 134 -12.28 -4.11 21.51
N HIS A 135 -11.25 -4.83 21.07
CA HIS A 135 -11.30 -6.29 20.92
C HIS A 135 -11.45 -7.02 22.26
N VAL A 136 -10.78 -6.55 23.34
CA VAL A 136 -11.00 -7.07 24.70
C VAL A 136 -12.46 -6.87 25.12
N ALA A 137 -13.01 -5.67 24.91
CA ALA A 137 -14.41 -5.40 25.25
C ALA A 137 -15.39 -6.29 24.46
N TRP A 138 -15.16 -6.51 23.17
CA TRP A 138 -15.98 -7.41 22.35
C TRP A 138 -15.84 -8.88 22.77
N ALA A 139 -14.64 -9.34 23.13
CA ALA A 139 -14.44 -10.69 23.65
C ALA A 139 -15.17 -10.90 24.99
N ALA A 140 -15.26 -9.85 25.82
CA ALA A 140 -16.04 -9.82 27.05
C ALA A 140 -17.57 -9.70 26.84
N GLY A 141 -18.04 -9.54 25.60
CA GLY A 141 -19.47 -9.52 25.25
C GLY A 141 -20.07 -8.14 24.99
N SER A 142 -19.26 -7.08 24.92
CA SER A 142 -19.75 -5.75 24.52
C SER A 142 -20.36 -5.78 23.11
N THR A 143 -21.47 -5.09 22.91
CA THR A 143 -22.11 -4.91 21.60
C THR A 143 -21.82 -3.53 20.97
N ALA A 144 -21.02 -2.70 21.65
CA ALA A 144 -20.69 -1.35 21.22
C ALA A 144 -20.04 -1.37 19.83
N GLY A 145 -20.66 -0.70 18.85
CA GLY A 145 -20.14 -0.62 17.48
C GLY A 145 -20.19 -1.93 16.66
N ALA A 146 -20.61 -3.06 17.24
CA ALA A 146 -20.53 -4.39 16.61
C ALA A 146 -21.23 -4.46 15.23
N GLY A 147 -22.32 -3.71 15.04
CA GLY A 147 -23.05 -3.63 13.76
C GLY A 147 -22.31 -2.90 12.62
N ARG A 148 -21.10 -2.37 12.86
CA ARG A 148 -20.25 -1.66 11.89
C ARG A 148 -18.86 -2.29 11.71
N VAL A 149 -18.54 -3.36 12.44
CA VAL A 149 -17.18 -3.93 12.49
C VAL A 149 -17.08 -5.26 11.74
N LEU A 150 -18.23 -5.91 11.48
CA LEU A 150 -18.28 -7.18 10.76
C LEU A 150 -18.85 -7.00 9.35
N PRO A 151 -18.25 -7.64 8.32
CA PRO A 151 -18.79 -7.67 6.97
C PRO A 151 -20.25 -8.09 6.90
N GLN A 152 -21.04 -7.45 6.04
CA GLN A 152 -22.48 -7.69 5.86
C GLN A 152 -22.80 -8.02 4.41
N ARG A 153 -23.86 -8.82 4.18
CA ARG A 153 -24.40 -9.05 2.83
C ARG A 153 -25.24 -7.85 2.38
N THR A 154 -25.26 -7.58 1.08
CA THR A 154 -26.15 -6.56 0.49
C THR A 154 -27.60 -6.85 0.87
N GLY A 155 -28.34 -5.81 1.29
CA GLY A 155 -29.75 -5.95 1.69
C GLY A 155 -29.99 -6.59 3.06
N SER A 156 -28.94 -7.07 3.76
CA SER A 156 -29.05 -7.64 5.10
C SER A 156 -28.20 -6.89 6.12
N ARG A 157 -28.67 -6.83 7.37
CA ARG A 157 -27.88 -6.34 8.51
C ARG A 157 -27.06 -7.46 9.16
N GLU A 158 -27.25 -8.70 8.74
CA GLU A 158 -26.60 -9.85 9.35
C GLU A 158 -25.11 -9.94 8.95
N PRO A 159 -24.20 -10.17 9.92
CA PRO A 159 -22.80 -10.42 9.63
C PRO A 159 -22.59 -11.67 8.78
N VAL A 160 -21.65 -11.60 7.83
CA VAL A 160 -21.18 -12.75 7.02
C VAL A 160 -20.43 -13.76 7.88
N LEU A 161 -19.81 -13.29 8.96
CA LEU A 161 -19.00 -14.06 9.90
C LEU A 161 -19.22 -13.56 11.33
N ARG A 162 -19.24 -14.50 12.28
CA ARG A 162 -19.35 -14.21 13.72
C ARG A 162 -18.13 -14.78 14.43
N PRO A 163 -17.08 -13.96 14.67
CA PRO A 163 -15.88 -14.43 15.34
C PRO A 163 -16.21 -14.93 16.75
N GLY A 164 -15.65 -16.08 17.13
CA GLY A 164 -15.68 -16.55 18.51
C GLY A 164 -14.73 -15.74 19.40
N ARG A 165 -14.89 -15.85 20.73
CA ARG A 165 -14.04 -15.14 21.71
C ARG A 165 -12.55 -15.37 21.50
N ALA A 166 -12.14 -16.61 21.22
CA ALA A 166 -10.75 -16.97 20.98
C ALA A 166 -10.15 -16.24 19.76
N ALA A 167 -10.90 -16.16 18.66
CA ALA A 167 -10.46 -15.42 17.47
C ALA A 167 -10.32 -13.92 17.75
N THR A 168 -11.25 -13.33 18.51
CA THR A 168 -11.19 -11.92 18.91
C THR A 168 -9.99 -11.65 19.82
N LEU A 169 -9.69 -12.53 20.78
CA LEU A 169 -8.52 -12.42 21.66
C LEU A 169 -7.20 -12.63 20.91
N ALA A 170 -7.16 -13.48 19.88
CA ALA A 170 -5.99 -13.62 19.03
C ALA A 170 -5.63 -12.30 18.32
N VAL A 171 -6.64 -11.50 17.92
CA VAL A 171 -6.40 -10.16 17.37
C VAL A 171 -5.82 -9.20 18.41
N VAL A 172 -6.24 -9.28 19.68
CA VAL A 172 -5.64 -8.51 20.78
C VAL A 172 -4.14 -8.81 20.88
N VAL A 173 -3.77 -10.10 20.91
CA VAL A 173 -2.37 -10.52 20.97
C VAL A 173 -1.60 -10.01 19.76
N ALA A 174 -2.15 -10.17 18.55
CA ALA A 174 -1.51 -9.69 17.32
C ALA A 174 -1.26 -8.17 17.34
N LEU A 175 -2.21 -7.36 17.83
CA LEU A 175 -2.08 -5.91 17.94
C LEU A 175 -1.04 -5.48 18.99
N VAL A 176 -0.97 -6.19 20.12
CA VAL A 176 0.05 -5.95 21.16
C VAL A 176 1.44 -6.32 20.65
N VAL A 177 1.59 -7.50 20.01
CA VAL A 177 2.84 -7.92 19.38
C VAL A 177 3.28 -6.91 18.32
N TYR A 178 2.35 -6.46 17.47
CA TYR A 178 2.59 -5.40 16.51
C TYR A 178 3.16 -4.14 17.18
N ALA A 179 2.52 -3.65 18.25
CA ALA A 179 2.94 -2.44 18.94
C ALA A 179 4.36 -2.58 19.52
N VAL A 180 4.66 -3.74 20.12
CA VAL A 180 6.00 -4.06 20.64
C VAL A 180 7.03 -4.10 19.52
N VAL A 181 6.75 -4.80 18.41
CA VAL A 181 7.67 -4.93 17.27
C VAL A 181 7.98 -3.57 16.66
N VAL A 182 6.96 -2.75 16.41
CA VAL A 182 7.11 -1.43 15.80
C VAL A 182 7.88 -0.48 16.71
N LEU A 183 7.60 -0.50 18.01
CA LEU A 183 8.35 0.32 18.98
C LEU A 183 9.80 -0.17 19.14
N ALA A 184 10.03 -1.49 19.20
CA ALA A 184 11.36 -2.06 19.29
C ALA A 184 12.22 -1.68 18.08
N LEU A 185 11.67 -1.77 16.87
CA LEU A 185 12.35 -1.32 15.65
C LEU A 185 12.67 0.19 15.72
N ALA A 186 11.70 1.02 16.11
CA ALA A 186 11.92 2.46 16.21
C ALA A 186 12.99 2.85 17.25
N LEU A 187 13.09 2.09 18.35
CA LEU A 187 14.09 2.28 19.40
C LEU A 187 15.47 1.66 19.05
N GLY A 188 15.63 1.09 17.85
CA GLY A 188 16.90 0.53 17.39
C GLY A 188 17.24 -0.84 17.97
N ALA A 189 16.24 -1.65 18.37
CA ALA A 189 16.47 -3.00 18.87
C ALA A 189 17.20 -3.87 17.82
N ASP A 190 18.37 -4.39 18.21
CA ASP A 190 19.30 -5.15 17.40
C ASP A 190 19.10 -6.66 17.63
N GLY A 191 18.11 -7.21 16.94
CA GLY A 191 17.82 -8.65 16.97
C GLY A 191 17.34 -9.15 15.63
N ALA A 192 17.86 -10.32 15.19
CA ALA A 192 17.51 -10.92 13.91
C ALA A 192 16.00 -11.18 13.73
N GLY A 193 15.22 -11.24 14.83
CA GLY A 193 13.78 -11.45 14.80
C GLY A 193 12.93 -10.21 14.54
N TRP A 194 13.39 -9.00 14.89
CA TRP A 194 12.54 -7.79 14.84
C TRP A 194 12.23 -7.35 13.42
N ARG A 195 13.23 -7.31 12.53
CA ARG A 195 13.03 -6.86 11.13
C ARG A 195 12.10 -7.81 10.36
N PRO A 196 12.28 -9.15 10.39
CA PRO A 196 11.34 -10.06 9.74
C PRO A 196 9.91 -9.94 10.28
N LEU A 197 9.73 -9.75 11.60
CA LEU A 197 8.41 -9.52 12.19
C LEU A 197 7.78 -8.20 11.73
N GLY A 198 8.57 -7.12 11.66
CA GLY A 198 8.10 -5.84 11.13
C GLY A 198 7.68 -5.91 9.67
N ILE A 199 8.46 -6.61 8.84
CA ILE A 199 8.14 -6.86 7.43
C ILE A 199 6.87 -7.70 7.32
N ALA A 200 6.75 -8.78 8.10
CA ALA A 200 5.55 -9.62 8.11
C ALA A 200 4.31 -8.83 8.50
N ALA A 201 4.39 -8.02 9.57
CA ALA A 201 3.31 -7.15 9.99
C ALA A 201 2.90 -6.16 8.88
N LEU A 202 3.87 -5.49 8.27
CA LEU A 202 3.66 -4.58 7.14
C LEU A 202 2.94 -5.28 5.98
N VAL A 203 3.40 -6.46 5.56
CA VAL A 203 2.79 -7.23 4.47
C VAL A 203 1.34 -7.60 4.80
N VAL A 204 1.07 -8.14 5.99
CA VAL A 204 -0.29 -8.53 6.41
C VAL A 204 -1.22 -7.31 6.42
N LEU A 205 -0.76 -6.18 6.93
CA LEU A 205 -1.55 -4.94 6.97
C LEU A 205 -1.82 -4.39 5.57
N LEU A 206 -0.84 -4.42 4.67
CA LEU A 206 -1.03 -4.00 3.27
C LEU A 206 -2.02 -4.89 2.53
N VAL A 207 -1.94 -6.21 2.70
CA VAL A 207 -2.93 -7.15 2.17
C VAL A 207 -4.32 -6.79 2.70
N ARG A 208 -4.45 -6.40 3.98
CA ARG A 208 -5.73 -5.96 4.53
C ARG A 208 -6.20 -4.61 4.01
N VAL A 209 -5.31 -3.65 3.75
CA VAL A 209 -5.65 -2.36 3.12
C VAL A 209 -6.21 -2.59 1.72
N VAL A 210 -5.57 -3.46 0.93
CA VAL A 210 -6.10 -3.86 -0.38
C VAL A 210 -7.43 -4.55 -0.22
N GLY A 211 -7.48 -5.54 0.68
CA GLY A 211 -8.66 -6.32 0.99
C GLY A 211 -8.86 -7.55 0.11
N ASP A 212 -10.06 -8.11 0.17
CA ASP A 212 -10.43 -9.43 -0.38
C ASP A 212 -11.09 -9.37 -1.76
N GLY A 213 -11.17 -8.17 -2.36
CA GLY A 213 -11.91 -7.94 -3.59
C GLY A 213 -13.43 -8.10 -3.45
N ARG A 214 -13.98 -8.20 -2.23
CA ARG A 214 -15.42 -8.42 -2.02
C ARG A 214 -16.00 -7.54 -0.93
N TYR A 215 -15.59 -7.71 0.32
CA TYR A 215 -16.20 -7.04 1.48
C TYR A 215 -15.32 -5.99 2.13
N VAL A 216 -13.99 -6.17 2.14
CA VAL A 216 -13.07 -5.35 2.95
C VAL A 216 -12.04 -4.64 2.09
N GLY A 217 -11.49 -3.53 2.59
CA GLY A 217 -10.37 -2.84 1.97
C GLY A 217 -10.76 -2.02 0.74
N VAL A 218 -9.74 -1.41 0.12
CA VAL A 218 -9.90 -0.52 -1.05
C VAL A 218 -10.52 -1.25 -2.24
N SER A 219 -10.21 -2.55 -2.41
CA SER A 219 -10.68 -3.38 -3.52
C SER A 219 -12.09 -3.95 -3.36
N LYS A 220 -12.79 -3.69 -2.24
CA LYS A 220 -14.13 -4.24 -1.99
C LYS A 220 -15.12 -3.88 -3.10
N ARG A 221 -16.08 -4.77 -3.35
CA ARG A 221 -17.17 -4.57 -4.31
C ARG A 221 -18.50 -4.26 -3.63
N VAL A 222 -18.74 -4.84 -2.46
CA VAL A 222 -19.92 -4.55 -1.64
C VAL A 222 -19.69 -3.21 -0.93
N ARG A 223 -20.42 -2.17 -1.32
CA ARG A 223 -20.29 -0.81 -0.74
C ARG A 223 -21.53 -0.30 0.00
N ASP A 224 -22.69 -0.92 -0.21
CA ASP A 224 -23.96 -0.39 0.30
C ASP A 224 -24.32 -0.81 1.73
N THR A 225 -23.39 -1.39 2.48
CA THR A 225 -23.61 -1.83 3.86
C THR A 225 -23.09 -0.84 4.90
N ARG A 226 -23.56 -0.96 6.16
CA ARG A 226 -23.04 -0.11 7.26
C ARG A 226 -21.58 -0.41 7.53
N PHE A 227 -21.19 -1.68 7.43
CA PHE A 227 -19.79 -2.08 7.50
C PHE A 227 -18.96 -1.46 6.38
N ALA A 228 -19.37 -1.57 5.12
CA ALA A 228 -18.55 -1.10 4.01
C ALA A 228 -18.25 0.41 4.10
N ARG A 229 -19.26 1.21 4.46
CA ARG A 229 -19.11 2.65 4.72
C ARG A 229 -18.19 2.95 5.91
N ALA A 230 -18.29 2.15 6.99
CA ALA A 230 -17.38 2.28 8.13
C ALA A 230 -15.95 1.85 7.78
N ASP A 231 -15.79 0.84 6.93
CA ASP A 231 -14.50 0.36 6.45
C ASP A 231 -13.80 1.38 5.55
N ASP A 232 -14.55 2.14 4.73
CA ASP A 232 -13.99 3.27 3.97
C ASP A 232 -13.57 4.43 4.88
N ARG A 233 -14.41 4.75 5.87
CA ARG A 233 -14.21 5.95 6.71
C ARG A 233 -13.21 5.74 7.85
N TYR A 234 -13.14 4.54 8.40
CA TYR A 234 -12.42 4.28 9.65
C TYR A 234 -11.48 3.09 9.56
N TRP A 235 -11.94 1.91 9.13
CA TRP A 235 -11.16 0.68 9.31
C TRP A 235 -9.99 0.57 8.34
N THR A 236 -10.22 0.78 7.04
CA THR A 236 -9.13 0.78 6.05
C THR A 236 -8.12 1.91 6.31
N PRO A 237 -8.54 3.16 6.62
CA PRO A 237 -7.62 4.20 7.07
C PRO A 237 -6.81 3.84 8.32
N ALA A 238 -7.43 3.22 9.33
CA ALA A 238 -6.74 2.79 10.54
C ALA A 238 -5.72 1.69 10.24
N VAL A 239 -6.05 0.69 9.42
CA VAL A 239 -5.07 -0.33 8.99
C VAL A 239 -3.94 0.30 8.17
N GLY A 240 -4.25 1.29 7.32
CA GLY A 240 -3.25 2.07 6.59
C GLY A 240 -2.29 2.82 7.52
N LEU A 241 -2.80 3.42 8.60
CA LEU A 241 -1.98 4.03 9.65
C LEU A 241 -1.05 3.00 10.31
N LEU A 242 -1.56 1.79 10.62
CA LEU A 242 -0.72 0.73 11.16
C LEU A 242 0.36 0.27 10.17
N ALA A 243 0.02 0.15 8.88
CA ALA A 243 1.01 -0.18 7.86
C ALA A 243 2.10 0.91 7.76
N ALA A 244 1.70 2.19 7.78
CA ALA A 244 2.62 3.31 7.79
C ALA A 244 3.53 3.31 9.03
N GLY A 245 3.00 3.01 10.21
CA GLY A 245 3.80 2.87 11.44
C GLY A 245 4.81 1.73 11.38
N ALA A 246 4.45 0.59 10.79
CA ALA A 246 5.41 -0.51 10.59
C ALA A 246 6.53 -0.12 9.63
N ALA A 247 6.21 0.57 8.53
CA ALA A 247 7.20 1.10 7.61
C ALA A 247 8.11 2.15 8.29
N ALA A 248 7.54 3.03 9.13
CA ALA A 248 8.30 4.02 9.89
C ALA A 248 9.26 3.39 10.91
N GLY A 249 8.82 2.37 11.64
CA GLY A 249 9.69 1.59 12.54
C GLY A 249 10.84 0.91 11.79
N LEU A 250 10.55 0.28 10.64
CA LEU A 250 11.58 -0.32 9.78
C LEU A 250 12.58 0.71 9.23
N ALA A 251 12.10 1.90 8.89
CA ALA A 251 12.94 3.00 8.42
C ALA A 251 13.85 3.57 9.51
N LEU A 252 13.36 3.67 10.76
CA LEU A 252 14.15 4.11 11.90
C LEU A 252 15.22 3.07 12.32
N ALA A 253 15.02 1.80 11.97
CA ALA A 253 15.97 0.72 12.21
C ALA A 253 17.01 0.53 11.08
N ALA A 254 16.95 1.33 10.01
CA ALA A 254 17.83 1.23 8.83
C ALA A 254 19.04 2.15 8.97
#